data_AF-R9HYU8-F1
#
_entry.id   AF-R9HYU8-F1
#
_cell.length_a   1.000
_cell.length_b   1.000
_cell.length_c   1.000
_cell.angle_alpha   90.00
_cell.angle_beta   90.00
_cell.angle_gamma   90.00
#
_symmetry.space_group_name_H-M   'P 1'
#
loop_
_entity.id
_entity.type
_entity.pdbx_description
1 polymer ?
#
loop_
_entity_poly.entity_id
_entity_poly.type
_entity_poly.pdbx_seq_one_letter_code
_entity_poly.pdbx_strand_id
1 'polypeptide(L)'
;MGDPNFTVEELSAIAFGYNRLLEESSNLLLDLKEVTTATGLSMTDKERLDIINRIYGEVLEYKNLTWYYTRKNIGISYLRSKKKGDSQRVLALYGTHDQRYW
;
A
#
# COMPACT_ATOMS: atom_id res chain seq x y z
N MET A 1 6.00 16.64 -13.51
CA MET A 1 6.36 17.50 -12.36
C MET A 1 6.09 16.72 -11.08
N GLY A 2 7.08 16.57 -10.21
CA GLY A 2 6.92 15.94 -8.89
C GLY A 2 6.36 16.91 -7.85
N ASP A 3 6.01 16.38 -6.67
CA ASP A 3 5.54 17.19 -5.55
C ASP A 3 6.71 17.97 -4.91
N PRO A 4 6.68 19.32 -4.92
CA PRO A 4 7.76 20.16 -4.37
C PRO A 4 7.76 20.24 -2.84
N ASN A 5 6.88 19.50 -2.16
CA ASN A 5 6.78 19.49 -0.70
C ASN A 5 7.64 18.43 -0.02
N PHE A 6 8.43 17.67 -0.77
CA PHE A 6 9.35 16.67 -0.24
C PHE A 6 10.78 16.92 -0.68
N THR A 7 11.74 16.64 0.21
CA THR A 7 13.16 16.58 -0.18
C THR A 7 13.47 15.28 -0.91
N VAL A 8 14.65 15.18 -1.53
CA VAL A 8 15.08 13.96 -2.21
C VAL A 8 15.21 12.79 -1.23
N GLU A 9 15.66 13.06 -0.01
CA GLU A 9 15.79 12.07 1.06
C GLU A 9 14.41 11.57 1.52
N GLU A 10 13.44 12.48 1.67
CA GLU A 10 12.07 12.11 2.02
C GLU A 10 11.42 11.28 0.92
N LEU A 11 11.60 11.64 -0.36
CA LEU A 11 11.13 10.85 -1.49
C LEU A 11 11.77 9.47 -1.53
N SER A 12 13.06 9.37 -1.19
CA SER A 12 13.78 8.09 -1.10
C SER A 12 13.23 7.21 0.03
N ALA A 13 12.96 7.80 1.20
CA ALA A 13 12.33 7.09 2.31
C ALA A 13 10.90 6.65 1.99
N ILE A 14 10.12 7.48 1.29
CA ILE A 14 8.78 7.14 0.82
C ILE A 14 8.83 5.97 -0.17
N ALA A 15 9.72 6.03 -1.16
CA ALA A 15 9.92 4.96 -2.12
C ALA A 15 10.35 3.65 -1.44
N PHE A 16 11.26 3.72 -0.48
CA PHE A 16 11.64 2.57 0.34
C PHE A 16 10.45 1.97 1.08
N GLY A 17 9.60 2.80 1.71
CA GLY A 17 8.38 2.36 2.39
C GLY A 17 7.42 1.61 1.46
N TYR A 18 7.16 2.14 0.25
CA TYR A 18 6.33 1.45 -0.74
C TYR A 18 6.96 0.15 -1.23
N ASN A 19 8.26 0.12 -1.48
CA ASN A 19 8.95 -1.09 -1.90
C ASN A 19 8.79 -2.21 -0.87
N ARG A 20 8.92 -1.90 0.42
CA ARG A 20 8.67 -2.88 1.50
C ARG A 20 7.23 -3.38 1.50
N LEU A 21 6.25 -2.47 1.43
CA LEU A 21 4.83 -2.87 1.41
C LEU A 21 4.48 -3.76 0.20
N LEU A 22 5.04 -3.46 -0.97
CA LEU A 22 4.85 -4.25 -2.18
C LEU A 22 5.57 -5.60 -2.12
N GLU A 23 6.78 -5.65 -1.56
CA GLU A 23 7.55 -6.87 -1.37
C GLU A 23 6.80 -7.87 -0.47
N GLU A 24 6.33 -7.42 0.70
CA GLU A 24 5.57 -8.28 1.61
C GLU A 24 4.26 -8.75 0.98
N SER A 25 3.54 -7.84 0.30
CA SER A 25 2.30 -8.20 -0.42
C SER A 25 2.57 -9.25 -1.52
N SER A 26 3.70 -9.15 -2.22
CA SER A 26 4.08 -10.10 -3.27
C SER A 26 4.40 -11.48 -2.69
N ASN A 27 5.05 -11.54 -1.53
CA ASN A 27 5.36 -12.81 -0.86
C ASN A 27 4.07 -13.55 -0.49
N LEU A 28 3.06 -12.85 0.03
CA LEU A 28 1.76 -13.45 0.32
C LEU A 28 1.04 -14.02 -0.90
N LEU A 29 1.20 -13.39 -2.07
CA LEU A 29 0.64 -13.90 -3.31
C LEU A 29 1.36 -15.17 -3.80
N LEU A 30 2.67 -15.28 -3.52
CA LEU A 30 3.43 -16.50 -3.78
C LEU A 30 2.97 -17.64 -2.87
N ASP A 31 2.79 -17.37 -1.57
CA ASP A 31 2.25 -18.34 -0.61
C ASP A 31 0.85 -18.82 -1.05
N LEU A 32 -0.01 -17.89 -1.49
CA LEU A 32 -1.35 -18.23 -1.97
C LEU A 32 -1.29 -19.14 -3.21
N LYS A 33 -0.38 -18.83 -4.14
CA LYS A 33 -0.16 -19.65 -5.33
C LYS A 33 0.28 -21.07 -4.95
N GLU A 34 1.20 -21.21 -4.01
CA GLU A 34 1.66 -22.53 -3.55
C GLU A 34 0.51 -23.35 -2.97
N VAL A 35 -0.26 -22.76 -2.06
CA VAL A 35 -1.38 -23.42 -1.37
C VAL A 35 -2.51 -23.83 -2.32
N THR A 36 -2.72 -23.05 -3.38
CA THR A 36 -3.75 -23.34 -4.41
C THR A 36 -3.29 -24.31 -5.49
N THR A 37 -1.97 -24.53 -5.64
CA THR A 37 -1.40 -25.45 -6.64
C THR A 37 -0.89 -26.76 -6.06
N ALA A 38 -0.71 -26.85 -4.74
CA ALA A 38 -0.34 -28.08 -4.05
C ALA A 38 -1.37 -29.20 -4.32
N THR A 39 -0.89 -30.36 -4.77
CA THR A 39 -1.74 -31.54 -4.99
C THR A 39 -2.31 -32.04 -3.67
N GLY A 40 -3.54 -32.58 -3.68
CA GLY A 40 -4.30 -32.96 -2.48
C GLY A 40 -3.70 -34.08 -1.61
N LEU A 41 -2.49 -34.55 -1.89
CA LEU A 41 -1.77 -35.54 -1.10
C LEU A 41 -0.99 -34.93 0.09
N SER A 42 -0.75 -33.61 0.09
CA SER A 42 0.12 -32.95 1.08
C SER A 42 -0.63 -32.22 2.20
N MET A 43 -1.90 -31.90 2.02
CA MET A 43 -2.71 -31.11 2.95
C MET A 43 -4.19 -31.48 2.87
N THR A 44 -4.87 -31.45 4.02
CA THR A 44 -6.34 -31.53 4.08
C THR A 44 -6.97 -30.23 3.58
N ASP A 45 -8.24 -30.31 3.15
CA ASP A 45 -8.99 -29.13 2.73
C ASP A 45 -9.13 -28.09 3.85
N LYS A 46 -9.22 -28.53 5.11
CA LYS A 46 -9.26 -27.64 6.27
C LYS A 46 -7.96 -26.83 6.40
N GLU A 47 -6.81 -27.51 6.41
CA GLU A 47 -5.51 -26.85 6.50
C GLU A 47 -5.31 -25.86 5.35
N ARG A 48 -5.77 -26.23 4.15
CA ARG A 48 -5.74 -25.33 2.97
C ARG A 48 -6.56 -24.07 3.19
N LEU A 49 -7.80 -24.21 3.66
CA LEU A 49 -8.67 -23.07 3.92
C LEU A 49 -8.15 -22.19 5.07
N ASP A 50 -7.59 -22.79 6.12
CA ASP A 50 -7.00 -22.04 7.24
C ASP A 50 -5.83 -21.16 6.76
N ILE A 51 -4.97 -21.68 5.88
CA ILE A 51 -3.87 -20.89 5.30
C ILE A 51 -4.40 -19.79 4.37
N ILE A 52 -5.37 -20.11 3.51
CA ILE A 52 -6.00 -19.11 2.61
C ILE A 52 -6.61 -17.97 3.41
N ASN A 53 -7.33 -18.26 4.50
CA ASN A 53 -7.94 -17.25 5.36
C ASN A 53 -6.89 -16.36 6.03
N ARG A 54 -5.79 -16.94 6.50
CA ARG A 54 -4.66 -16.19 7.05
C ARG A 54 -4.07 -15.24 6.00
N ILE A 55 -3.75 -15.75 4.81
CA ILE A 55 -3.20 -14.94 3.71
C ILE A 55 -4.15 -13.81 3.33
N TYR A 56 -5.46 -14.08 3.25
CA TYR A 56 -6.47 -13.05 2.99
C TYR A 56 -6.42 -11.92 4.04
N GLY A 57 -6.30 -12.27 5.32
CA GLY A 57 -6.17 -11.29 6.40
C GLY A 57 -4.92 -10.43 6.26
N GLU A 58 -3.77 -11.05 6.00
CA GLU A 58 -2.49 -10.36 5.84
C GLU A 58 -2.49 -9.46 4.57
N VAL A 59 -3.06 -9.91 3.45
CA VAL A 59 -3.22 -9.08 2.24
C VAL A 59 -4.10 -7.86 2.51
N LEU A 60 -5.21 -8.05 3.23
CA LEU A 60 -6.10 -6.95 3.61
C LEU A 60 -5.36 -5.94 4.51
N GLU A 61 -4.53 -6.41 5.43
CA GLU A 61 -3.70 -5.56 6.28
C GLU A 61 -2.70 -4.73 5.45
N TYR A 62 -1.92 -5.35 4.56
CA TYR A 62 -0.96 -4.63 3.73
C TYR A 62 -1.63 -3.64 2.77
N LYS A 63 -2.80 -3.98 2.23
CA LYS A 63 -3.63 -3.02 1.47
C LYS A 63 -3.97 -1.81 2.34
N ASN A 64 -4.48 -2.02 3.54
CA ASN A 64 -4.85 -0.95 4.45
C ASN A 64 -3.64 -0.10 4.89
N LEU A 65 -2.49 -0.72 5.13
CA LEU A 65 -1.24 -0.03 5.43
C LEU A 65 -0.78 0.83 4.25
N THR A 66 -0.86 0.32 3.03
CA THR A 66 -0.53 1.07 1.81
C THR A 66 -1.44 2.28 1.65
N TRP A 67 -2.75 2.11 1.88
CA TRP A 67 -3.72 3.20 1.87
C TRP A 67 -3.40 4.26 2.93
N TYR A 68 -3.18 3.84 4.18
CA TYR A 68 -2.83 4.73 5.26
C TYR A 68 -1.53 5.50 4.97
N TYR A 69 -0.50 4.82 4.51
CA TYR A 69 0.80 5.41 4.19
C TYR A 69 0.67 6.46 3.08
N THR A 70 -0.10 6.16 2.04
CA THR A 70 -0.35 7.10 0.94
C THR A 70 -1.11 8.34 1.40
N ARG A 71 -2.19 8.15 2.17
CA ARG A 71 -2.98 9.26 2.73
C ARG A 71 -2.14 10.13 3.67
N LYS A 72 -1.27 9.53 4.47
CA LYS A 72 -0.35 10.25 5.36
C LYS A 72 0.62 11.12 4.56
N ASN A 73 1.24 10.58 3.52
CA ASN A 73 2.16 11.34 2.66
C ASN A 73 1.45 12.52 1.97
N ILE A 74 0.27 12.29 1.37
CA ILE A 74 -0.52 13.37 0.77
C ILE A 74 -0.92 14.43 1.81
N GLY A 75 -1.30 14.00 3.02
CA GLY A 75 -1.62 14.89 4.13
C GLY A 75 -0.44 15.79 4.54
N ILE A 76 0.77 15.23 4.61
CA ILE A 76 2.00 16.01 4.88
C ILE A 76 2.22 17.04 3.78
N SER A 77 2.13 16.64 2.51
CA SER A 77 2.26 17.56 1.37
C SER A 77 1.24 18.69 1.43
N TYR A 78 -0.03 18.37 1.69
CA TYR A 78 -1.10 19.35 1.82
C TYR A 78 -0.87 20.34 2.97
N LEU A 79 -0.42 19.87 4.14
CA LEU A 79 -0.10 20.74 5.27
C LEU A 79 1.06 21.68 4.96
N ARG A 80 2.09 21.18 4.26
CA ARG A 80 3.24 21.99 3.83
C ARG A 80 2.85 23.01 2.77
N SER A 81 2.03 22.63 1.79
CA SER A 81 1.57 23.55 0.74
C SER A 81 0.60 24.60 1.27
N LYS A 82 -0.26 24.25 2.23
CA LYS A 82 -1.13 25.21 2.93
C LYS A 82 -0.34 26.32 3.61
N LYS A 83 0.80 26.01 4.23
CA LYS A 83 1.72 27.01 4.82
C LYS A 83 2.34 27.96 3.77
N LYS A 84 2.47 27.50 2.53
CA LYS A 84 3.00 28.27 1.38
C LYS A 84 1.91 29.00 0.59
N GLY A 85 0.63 28.79 0.91
CA GLY A 85 -0.51 29.31 0.12
C GLY A 85 -0.76 28.57 -1.19
N ASP A 86 -0.22 27.36 -1.38
CA ASP A 86 -0.28 26.58 -2.64
C ASP A 86 -1.04 25.25 -2.49
N SER A 87 -2.12 25.25 -1.71
CA SER A 87 -2.90 24.03 -1.45
C SER A 87 -3.63 23.51 -2.69
N GLN A 88 -4.02 24.39 -3.61
CA GLN A 88 -4.69 24.01 -4.86
C GLN A 88 -3.83 23.09 -5.73
N ARG A 89 -2.51 23.32 -5.77
CA ARG A 89 -1.59 22.46 -6.54
C ARG A 89 -1.56 21.03 -6.02
N VAL A 90 -1.63 20.83 -4.71
CA VAL A 90 -1.67 19.48 -4.11
C VAL A 90 -2.99 18.77 -4.43
N LEU A 91 -4.11 19.50 -4.43
CA LEU A 91 -5.41 18.96 -4.86
C LEU A 91 -5.41 18.61 -6.35
N ALA A 92 -4.76 19.41 -7.20
CA ALA A 92 -4.62 19.11 -8.62
C ALA A 92 -3.72 17.87 -8.86
N LEU A 93 -2.70 17.65 -8.03
CA LEU A 93 -1.79 16.51 -8.15
C LEU A 93 -2.42 15.20 -7.68
N TYR A 94 -3.13 15.21 -6.54
CA TYR A 94 -3.57 13.98 -5.86
C TYR A 94 -5.09 13.79 -5.83
N GLY A 95 -5.86 14.76 -6.33
CA GLY A 95 -7.32 14.79 -6.25
C GLY A 95 -7.86 15.08 -4.84
N THR A 96 -9.18 15.08 -4.73
CA THR A 96 -9.91 15.13 -3.46
C THR A 96 -10.08 13.73 -2.86
N HIS A 97 -10.62 13.63 -1.64
CA HIS A 97 -10.89 12.33 -1.05
C HIS A 97 -11.89 11.53 -1.88
N ASP A 98 -12.93 12.18 -2.41
CA ASP A 98 -14.01 11.52 -3.15
C ASP A 98 -13.58 11.05 -4.55
N GLN A 99 -12.48 11.61 -5.07
CA GLN A 99 -11.89 11.21 -6.35
C GLN A 99 -10.94 10.02 -6.23
N ARG A 100 -10.48 9.69 -5.02
CA ARG A 100 -9.59 8.57 -4.76
C ARG A 100 -10.42 7.33 -4.40
N TYR A 101 -10.58 6.44 -5.37
CA TYR A 101 -11.21 5.13 -5.22
C TYR A 101 -10.23 4.03 -4.78
N TRP A 102 -8.98 4.43 -4.57
CA TRP A 102 -7.89 3.65 -4.03
C TRP A 102 -7.52 4.15 -2.64
#